data_AF-A0A2V9AVX9-F1
#
_entry.id   AF-A0A2V9AVX9-F1
#
_cell.length_a   1.000
_cell.length_b   1.000
_cell.length_c   1.000
_cell.angle_alpha   90.00
_cell.angle_beta   90.00
_cell.angle_gamma   90.00
#
_symmetry.space_group_name_H-M   'P 1'
#
loop_
_entity.id
_entity.type
_entity.pdbx_description
1 polymer ?
#
loop_
_entity_poly.entity_id
_entity_poly.type
_entity_poly.pdbx_seq_one_letter_code
_entity_poly.pdbx_strand_id
1 'polypeptide(L)'
;MLCSSGKMQRITLMATPSCQKIPQLHNSRMQLTELKKFAETKKIALAGAIAILLIAGIILVWDVFRGPTNDSARQQLLEFIPPNSAAVIFVDLDKFKQSPFLGKIYEWLPHSAEDSEYAQFVRDTGFSYERDLKQVVMAISNRGAGTDVVAVADGKFDRK
;
A
#
# COMPACT_ATOMS: atom_id res chain seq x y z
N MET A 1 -71.24 26.50 -20.41
CA MET A 1 -71.33 26.91 -19.00
C MET A 1 -69.97 27.51 -18.65
N LEU A 2 -69.64 28.80 -18.83
CA LEU A 2 -70.25 30.08 -18.45
C LEU A 2 -70.60 30.20 -16.96
N CYS A 3 -70.17 31.32 -16.38
CA CYS A 3 -70.35 31.85 -15.02
C CYS A 3 -69.32 31.39 -13.97
N SER A 4 -68.80 32.24 -13.07
CA SER A 4 -69.08 33.65 -12.83
C SER A 4 -68.00 34.27 -11.96
N SER A 5 -67.72 35.54 -12.28
CA SER A 5 -67.16 36.58 -11.43
C SER A 5 -67.78 36.64 -10.02
N GLY A 6 -66.97 37.07 -9.05
CA GLY A 6 -67.37 37.50 -7.71
C GLY A 6 -66.39 37.03 -6.65
N LYS A 7 -65.92 37.81 -5.69
CA LYS A 7 -66.29 39.15 -5.27
C LYS A 7 -65.18 39.62 -4.33
N MET A 8 -64.74 40.87 -4.47
CA MET A 8 -64.01 41.61 -3.44
C MET A 8 -64.77 41.51 -2.11
N GLN A 9 -64.10 41.06 -1.04
CA GLN A 9 -64.41 41.52 0.31
C GLN A 9 -63.14 41.97 1.01
N ARG A 10 -63.07 43.28 1.15
CA ARG A 10 -62.09 44.06 1.89
C ARG A 10 -62.53 43.99 3.35
N ILE A 11 -61.82 43.21 4.17
CA ILE A 11 -62.03 43.20 5.63
C ILE A 11 -60.88 44.01 6.23
N THR A 12 -61.18 45.27 6.53
CA THR A 12 -60.34 46.12 7.36
C THR A 12 -60.56 45.70 8.81
N LEU A 13 -59.60 44.96 9.38
CA LEU A 13 -59.50 44.76 10.83
C LEU A 13 -58.23 45.46 11.31
N MET A 14 -58.44 46.57 12.03
CA MET A 14 -57.40 47.20 12.84
C MET A 14 -57.17 46.35 14.09
N ALA A 15 -55.94 45.90 14.31
CA ALA A 15 -55.46 45.44 15.62
C ALA A 15 -53.92 45.46 15.67
N THR A 16 -53.40 46.40 16.47
CA THR A 16 -52.19 46.38 17.32
C THR A 16 -50.81 45.98 16.75
N PRO A 17 -49.76 46.81 16.96
CA PRO A 17 -48.38 46.45 16.65
C PRO A 17 -47.84 45.50 17.72
N SER A 18 -48.05 44.19 17.53
CA SER A 18 -47.33 43.20 18.34
C SER A 18 -45.91 43.07 17.79
N CYS A 19 -44.96 43.55 18.58
CA CYS A 19 -43.52 43.44 18.35
C CYS A 19 -43.12 41.96 18.36
N GLN A 20 -43.17 41.31 17.20
CA GLN A 20 -42.74 39.93 17.05
C GLN A 20 -41.22 39.88 17.01
N LYS A 21 -40.65 39.54 18.17
CA LYS A 21 -39.24 39.29 18.42
C LYS A 21 -38.72 38.27 17.39
N ILE A 22 -37.89 38.74 16.46
CA ILE A 22 -37.13 37.90 15.52
C ILE A 22 -36.17 37.04 16.37
N PRO A 23 -36.29 35.70 16.42
CA PRO A 23 -35.22 34.89 16.95
C PRO A 23 -34.02 35.03 16.02
N GLN A 24 -33.01 35.71 16.54
CA GLN A 24 -31.70 35.92 15.95
C GLN A 24 -31.18 34.61 15.33
N LEU A 25 -30.78 34.71 14.06
CA LEU A 25 -29.90 33.80 13.35
C LEU A 25 -28.53 33.79 14.07
N HIS A 26 -28.47 33.13 15.23
CA HIS A 26 -27.24 32.93 15.98
C HIS A 26 -26.89 31.45 16.02
N ASN A 27 -26.64 30.85 14.85
CA ASN A 27 -25.92 29.57 14.82
C ASN A 27 -25.23 29.26 13.49
N SER A 28 -24.44 30.18 12.95
CA SER A 28 -23.60 29.91 11.76
C SER A 28 -22.10 29.96 12.03
N ARG A 29 -21.68 30.22 13.29
CA ARG A 29 -20.25 30.25 13.67
C ARG A 29 -19.68 28.92 14.15
N MET A 30 -20.49 27.94 14.51
CA MET A 30 -19.99 26.63 15.00
C MET A 30 -19.73 25.58 13.90
N GLN A 31 -20.13 25.79 12.65
CA GLN A 31 -19.94 24.80 11.57
C GLN A 31 -18.62 24.97 10.79
N LEU A 32 -18.00 26.16 10.81
CA LEU A 32 -16.79 26.44 10.02
C LEU A 32 -15.49 25.93 10.68
N THR A 33 -15.50 25.72 11.99
CA THR A 33 -14.34 25.18 12.73
C THR A 33 -14.19 23.66 12.59
N GLU A 34 -15.31 22.96 12.46
CA GLU A 34 -15.31 21.49 12.34
C GLU A 34 -14.84 21.05 10.94
N LEU A 35 -15.26 21.71 9.87
CA LEU A 35 -14.80 21.36 8.51
C LEU A 35 -13.30 21.62 8.30
N LYS A 36 -12.72 22.64 8.96
CA LYS A 36 -11.27 22.88 8.90
C LYS A 36 -10.46 21.81 9.63
N LYS A 37 -10.94 21.30 10.77
CA LYS A 37 -10.26 20.22 11.50
C LYS A 37 -10.17 18.93 10.68
N PHE A 38 -11.22 18.56 9.95
CA PHE A 38 -11.19 17.35 9.11
C PHE A 38 -10.28 17.49 7.87
N ALA A 39 -10.14 18.69 7.29
CA ALA A 39 -9.28 18.91 6.13
C ALA A 39 -7.78 18.97 6.50
N GLU A 40 -7.43 19.56 7.65
CA GLU A 40 -6.04 19.62 8.14
C GLU A 40 -5.56 18.25 8.64
N THR A 41 -6.42 17.45 9.27
CA THR A 41 -6.06 16.10 9.75
C THR A 41 -5.73 15.14 8.60
N LYS A 42 -6.41 15.27 7.44
CA LYS A 42 -6.12 14.47 6.24
C LYS A 42 -4.78 14.81 5.61
N LYS A 43 -4.37 16.09 5.61
CA LYS A 43 -3.06 16.52 5.11
C LYS A 43 -1.92 16.09 6.02
N ILE A 44 -2.13 16.15 7.34
CA ILE A 44 -1.15 15.70 8.33
C ILE A 44 -1.00 14.17 8.28
N ALA A 45 -2.11 13.43 8.13
CA ALA A 45 -2.06 11.98 7.95
C ALA A 45 -1.35 11.57 6.65
N LEU A 46 -1.62 12.28 5.54
CA LEU A 46 -0.95 12.04 4.27
C LEU A 46 0.54 12.38 4.32
N ALA A 47 0.91 13.52 4.92
CA ALA A 47 2.30 13.91 5.11
C ALA A 47 3.05 12.92 6.02
N GLY A 48 2.38 12.42 7.07
CA GLY A 48 2.91 11.37 7.93
C GLY A 48 3.16 10.06 7.17
N ALA A 49 2.20 9.62 6.35
CA ALA A 49 2.36 8.42 5.53
C ALA A 49 3.53 8.55 4.53
N ILE A 50 3.67 9.71 3.88
CA ILE A 50 4.77 9.99 2.95
C ILE A 50 6.11 10.01 3.70
N ALA A 51 6.18 10.65 4.87
CA ALA A 51 7.40 10.69 5.67
C ALA A 51 7.82 9.28 6.12
N ILE A 52 6.88 8.43 6.55
CA ILE A 52 7.15 7.04 6.91
C ILE A 52 7.66 6.26 5.70
N LEU A 53 7.05 6.41 4.52
CA LEU A 53 7.51 5.75 3.29
C LEU A 53 8.90 6.21 2.87
N LEU A 54 9.21 7.50 3.00
CA LEU A 54 10.54 8.03 2.68
C LEU A 54 11.59 7.51 3.67
N ILE A 55 11.28 7.49 4.97
CA ILE A 55 12.18 6.95 6.00
C ILE A 55 12.40 5.44 5.76
N ALA A 56 11.35 4.68 5.50
CA ALA A 56 11.45 3.27 5.15
C ALA A 56 12.30 3.06 3.89
N GLY A 57 12.07 3.87 2.84
CA GLY A 57 12.88 3.85 1.62
C GLY A 57 14.35 4.15 1.87
N ILE A 58 14.66 5.15 2.69
CA ILE A 58 16.04 5.49 3.07
C ILE A 58 16.69 4.34 3.85
N ILE A 59 15.99 3.74 4.82
CA ILE A 59 16.50 2.61 5.60
C ILE A 59 16.77 1.41 4.69
N LEU A 60 15.86 1.10 3.77
CA LEU A 60 16.04 0.01 2.81
C LEU A 60 17.23 0.26 1.87
N VAL A 61 17.38 1.47 1.34
CA VAL A 61 18.54 1.84 0.54
C VAL A 61 19.81 1.71 1.37
N TRP A 62 19.81 2.18 2.62
CA TRP A 62 20.99 2.14 3.46
C TRP A 62 21.42 0.71 3.81
N ASP A 63 20.47 -0.17 4.07
CA ASP A 63 20.71 -1.59 4.36
C ASP A 63 21.20 -2.35 3.12
N VAL A 64 20.63 -2.08 1.95
CA VAL A 64 21.09 -2.65 0.67
C VAL A 64 22.53 -2.23 0.32
N PHE A 65 22.88 -0.97 0.59
CA PHE A 65 24.23 -0.44 0.36
C PHE A 65 25.23 -0.81 1.45
N ARG A 66 24.78 -1.13 2.68
CA ARG A 66 25.62 -1.63 3.79
C ARG A 66 25.61 -3.15 3.93
N GLY A 67 25.07 -3.86 2.93
CA GLY A 67 24.86 -5.30 2.93
C GLY A 67 26.00 -6.06 3.64
N PRO A 68 25.69 -6.96 4.59
CA PRO A 68 26.69 -7.70 5.36
C PRO A 68 27.65 -8.43 4.43
N THR A 69 28.92 -8.45 4.83
CA THR A 69 30.12 -9.06 4.23
C THR A 69 30.03 -10.58 4.06
N ASN A 70 28.91 -11.11 3.53
CA ASN A 70 28.83 -12.44 2.94
C ASN A 70 29.08 -12.30 1.43
N ASP A 71 30.14 -11.54 1.11
CA ASP A 71 30.40 -10.95 -0.20
C ASP A 71 30.46 -12.02 -1.30
N SER A 72 30.93 -13.23 -0.97
CA SER A 72 31.13 -14.30 -1.95
C SER A 72 29.84 -14.78 -2.64
N ALA A 73 28.77 -15.04 -1.90
CA ALA A 73 27.55 -15.61 -2.47
C ALA A 73 26.82 -14.58 -3.34
N ARG A 74 26.73 -13.33 -2.86
CA ARG A 74 26.16 -12.23 -3.63
C ARG A 74 27.01 -11.91 -4.87
N GLN A 75 28.33 -11.82 -4.72
CA GLN A 75 29.24 -11.57 -5.85
C GLN A 75 29.13 -12.66 -6.91
N GLN A 76 29.11 -13.94 -6.53
CA GLN A 76 28.93 -15.06 -7.45
C GLN A 76 27.62 -14.97 -8.24
N LEU A 77 26.52 -14.55 -7.63
CA LEU A 77 25.25 -14.40 -8.36
C LEU A 77 25.22 -13.12 -9.22
N LEU A 78 25.91 -12.05 -8.80
CA LEU A 78 26.04 -10.82 -9.57
C LEU A 78 26.91 -11.00 -10.83
N GLU A 79 27.85 -11.95 -10.85
CA GLU A 79 28.64 -12.29 -12.05
C GLU A 79 27.78 -12.81 -13.21
N PHE A 80 26.63 -13.43 -12.91
CA PHE A 80 25.69 -13.91 -13.93
C PHE A 80 24.72 -12.83 -14.42
N ILE A 81 24.79 -11.61 -13.86
CA ILE A 81 23.89 -10.52 -14.26
C ILE A 81 24.38 -9.86 -15.56
N PRO A 82 23.48 -9.62 -16.53
CA PRO A 82 23.83 -8.85 -17.72
C PRO A 82 24.34 -7.44 -17.36
N PRO A 83 25.46 -6.97 -17.94
CA PRO A 83 26.04 -5.66 -17.62
C PRO A 83 25.13 -4.49 -18.02
N ASN A 84 24.13 -4.72 -18.88
CA ASN A 84 23.13 -3.74 -19.34
C ASN A 84 21.80 -3.82 -18.58
N SER A 85 21.80 -4.31 -17.35
CA SER A 85 20.61 -4.39 -16.50
C SER A 85 20.17 -3.00 -16.02
N ALA A 86 18.92 -2.65 -16.26
CA ALA A 86 18.29 -1.42 -15.79
C ALA A 86 17.93 -1.48 -14.31
N ALA A 87 17.58 -2.68 -13.81
CA ALA A 87 17.33 -2.92 -12.39
C ALA A 87 17.84 -4.31 -11.99
N VAL A 88 18.35 -4.41 -10.77
CA VAL A 88 18.80 -5.67 -10.16
C VAL A 88 18.16 -5.79 -8.79
N ILE A 89 17.44 -6.88 -8.58
CA ILE A 89 16.80 -7.23 -7.32
C ILE A 89 17.51 -8.46 -6.77
N PHE A 90 18.08 -8.34 -5.58
CA PHE A 90 18.71 -9.43 -4.85
C PHE A 90 17.89 -9.75 -3.60
N VAL A 91 17.55 -11.02 -3.41
CA VAL A 91 16.77 -11.49 -2.26
C VAL A 91 17.52 -12.65 -1.59
N ASP A 92 17.96 -12.43 -0.35
CA ASP A 92 18.50 -13.48 0.54
C ASP A 92 17.34 -14.08 1.33
N LEU A 93 16.84 -15.23 0.87
CA LEU A 93 15.70 -15.92 1.48
C LEU A 93 16.10 -16.58 2.80
N ASP A 94 17.35 -17.01 2.96
CA ASP A 94 17.84 -17.59 4.22
C ASP A 94 17.77 -16.56 5.35
N LYS A 95 18.22 -15.32 5.11
CA LYS A 95 18.07 -14.23 6.09
C LYS A 95 16.63 -13.78 6.27
N PHE A 96 15.87 -13.73 5.17
CA PHE A 96 14.47 -13.30 5.22
C PHE A 96 13.61 -14.22 6.09
N LYS A 97 13.79 -15.55 5.95
CA LYS A 97 13.13 -16.60 6.77
C LYS A 97 13.46 -16.50 8.26
N GLN A 98 14.68 -16.08 8.59
CA GLN A 98 15.12 -15.90 9.98
C GLN A 98 14.67 -14.57 10.58
N SER A 99 14.11 -13.66 9.78
CA SER A 99 13.75 -12.33 10.27
C SER A 99 12.47 -12.37 11.11
N PRO A 100 12.43 -11.62 12.24
CA PRO A 100 11.22 -11.47 13.03
C PRO A 100 10.10 -10.72 12.28
N PHE A 101 10.45 -10.01 11.20
CA PHE A 101 9.50 -9.37 10.29
C PHE A 101 8.62 -10.39 9.58
N LEU A 102 9.19 -11.52 9.17
CA LEU A 102 8.43 -12.57 8.47
C LEU A 102 7.36 -13.19 9.37
N GLY A 103 7.70 -13.45 10.64
CA GLY A 103 6.73 -13.93 11.63
C GLY A 103 5.52 -13.01 11.77
N LYS A 104 5.75 -11.68 11.73
CA LYS A 104 4.66 -10.69 11.78
C LYS A 104 3.82 -10.67 10.50
N ILE A 105 4.42 -10.89 9.33
CA ILE A 105 3.67 -11.03 8.08
C ILE A 105 2.81 -12.29 8.12
N TYR A 106 3.33 -13.43 8.59
CA TYR A 106 2.57 -14.67 8.74
C TYR A 106 1.40 -14.55 9.74
N GLU A 107 1.51 -13.70 10.77
CA GLU A 107 0.40 -13.38 11.67
C GLU A 107 -0.74 -12.61 10.96
N TRP A 108 -0.42 -11.82 9.93
CA TRP A 108 -1.39 -11.00 9.19
C TRP A 108 -1.98 -11.69 7.97
N LEU A 109 -1.28 -12.68 7.40
CA LEU A 109 -1.79 -13.45 6.28
C LEU A 109 -2.64 -14.62 6.80
N PRO A 110 -3.84 -14.85 6.23
CA PRO A 110 -4.56 -16.10 6.47
C PRO A 110 -3.60 -17.24 6.10
N HIS A 111 -3.34 -18.15 7.06
CA HIS A 111 -2.44 -19.29 6.87
C HIS A 111 -2.84 -19.97 5.56
N SER A 112 -1.98 -19.87 4.54
CA SER A 112 -2.22 -20.56 3.28
C SER A 112 -2.22 -22.04 3.63
N ALA A 113 -3.41 -22.66 3.61
CA ALA A 113 -3.52 -24.10 3.70
C ALA A 113 -2.55 -24.69 2.69
N GLU A 114 -1.71 -25.61 3.16
CA GLU A 114 -0.66 -26.26 2.39
C GLU A 114 -1.22 -26.66 1.01
N ASP A 115 -0.75 -25.99 -0.04
CA ASP A 115 -1.28 -26.17 -1.38
C ASP A 115 -1.04 -27.62 -1.81
N SER A 116 -2.11 -28.33 -2.17
CA SER A 116 -2.02 -29.74 -2.57
C SER A 116 -1.10 -29.96 -3.76
N GLU A 117 -1.02 -28.97 -4.67
CA GLU A 117 -0.14 -29.01 -5.84
C GLU A 117 1.32 -28.84 -5.41
N TYR A 118 1.59 -27.95 -4.46
CA TYR A 118 2.91 -27.81 -3.88
C TYR A 118 3.35 -29.08 -3.13
N ALA A 119 2.47 -29.65 -2.32
CA ALA A 119 2.76 -30.91 -1.63
C ALA A 119 3.07 -32.04 -2.63
N GLN A 120 2.39 -32.06 -3.78
CA GLN A 120 2.71 -33.01 -4.85
C GLN A 120 4.07 -32.73 -5.49
N PHE A 121 4.37 -31.48 -5.81
CA PHE A 121 5.68 -31.09 -6.33
C PHE A 121 6.82 -31.49 -5.39
N VAL A 122 6.68 -31.27 -4.08
CA VAL A 122 7.69 -31.66 -3.09
C VAL A 122 7.84 -33.18 -3.03
N ARG A 123 6.74 -33.94 -3.16
CA ARG A 123 6.80 -35.41 -3.21
C ARG A 123 7.50 -35.91 -4.47
N ASP A 124 7.20 -35.32 -5.62
CA ASP A 124 7.69 -35.79 -6.92
C ASP A 124 9.14 -35.37 -7.18
N THR A 125 9.56 -34.21 -6.67
CA THR A 125 10.90 -33.65 -6.91
C THR A 125 11.84 -33.72 -5.72
N GLY A 126 11.33 -33.96 -4.51
CA GLY A 126 12.11 -33.86 -3.27
C GLY A 126 12.56 -32.43 -2.92
N PHE A 127 12.26 -31.44 -3.76
CA PHE A 127 12.68 -30.05 -3.61
C PHE A 127 11.58 -29.23 -2.93
N SER A 128 11.96 -28.49 -1.87
CA SER A 128 11.07 -27.56 -1.18
C SER A 128 11.62 -26.14 -1.30
N TYR A 129 10.93 -25.23 -2.00
CA TYR A 129 11.39 -23.84 -2.15
C TYR A 129 11.55 -23.13 -0.79
N GLU A 130 10.79 -23.54 0.22
CA GLU A 130 10.89 -22.95 1.57
C GLU A 130 12.17 -23.38 2.30
N ARG A 131 12.72 -24.54 2.00
CA ARG A 131 13.88 -25.09 2.75
C ARG A 131 15.15 -25.10 1.93
N ASP A 132 15.03 -25.26 0.63
CA ASP A 132 16.14 -25.56 -0.26
C ASP A 132 16.55 -24.36 -1.11
N LEU A 133 15.66 -23.39 -1.34
CA LEU A 133 15.99 -22.13 -2.02
C LEU A 133 16.61 -21.13 -1.02
N LYS A 134 17.83 -20.67 -1.30
CA LYS A 134 18.58 -19.79 -0.40
C LYS A 134 18.54 -18.33 -0.83
N GLN A 135 18.79 -18.09 -2.12
CA GLN A 135 18.94 -16.75 -2.64
C GLN A 135 18.47 -16.69 -4.08
N VAL A 136 17.92 -15.54 -4.46
CA VAL A 136 17.41 -15.28 -5.80
C VAL A 136 17.86 -13.90 -6.24
N VAL A 137 18.30 -13.83 -7.48
CA VAL A 137 18.65 -12.61 -8.18
C VAL A 137 17.78 -12.48 -9.41
N MET A 138 17.20 -11.30 -9.59
CA MET A 138 16.47 -10.94 -10.79
C MET A 138 17.08 -9.67 -11.38
N ALA A 139 17.46 -9.75 -12.64
CA ALA A 139 17.97 -8.66 -13.42
C ALA A 139 16.98 -8.32 -14.53
N ILE A 140 16.60 -7.06 -14.61
CA ILE A 140 15.69 -6.54 -15.62
C ILE A 140 16.52 -5.61 -16.50
N SER A 141 16.62 -5.92 -17.78
CA SER A 141 17.30 -5.11 -18.77
C SER A 141 16.29 -4.57 -19.78
N ASN A 142 16.53 -3.35 -20.26
CA ASN A 142 15.74 -2.77 -21.35
C ASN A 142 16.55 -2.86 -22.65
N ARG A 143 16.08 -3.65 -23.61
CA ARG A 143 16.69 -3.77 -24.93
C ARG A 143 15.77 -3.11 -25.95
N GLY A 144 15.99 -1.82 -26.20
CA GLY A 144 15.24 -1.06 -27.19
C GLY A 144 13.75 -0.98 -26.86
N ALA A 145 12.92 -1.73 -27.59
CA ALA A 145 11.47 -1.79 -27.40
C ALA A 145 11.00 -2.93 -26.48
N GLY A 146 11.92 -3.78 -25.99
CA GLY A 146 11.58 -4.97 -25.19
C GLY A 146 12.26 -4.97 -23.82
N THR A 147 11.57 -5.56 -22.84
CA THR A 147 12.14 -5.86 -21.51
C THR A 147 12.62 -7.29 -21.49
N ASP A 148 13.86 -7.51 -21.06
CA ASP A 148 14.45 -8.83 -20.89
C ASP A 148 14.74 -9.06 -19.40
N VAL A 149 14.28 -10.19 -18.88
CA VAL A 149 14.32 -10.53 -17.46
C VAL A 149 15.12 -11.82 -17.29
N VAL A 150 16.21 -11.73 -16.55
CA VAL A 150 17.04 -12.88 -16.17
C VAL A 150 16.86 -13.12 -14.68
N ALA A 151 16.49 -14.35 -14.31
CA ALA A 151 16.41 -14.77 -12.92
C ALA A 151 17.40 -15.89 -12.65
N VAL A 152 18.22 -15.74 -11.62
CA VAL A 152 19.20 -16.72 -11.17
C VAL A 152 18.86 -17.08 -9.72
N ALA A 153 18.77 -18.36 -9.43
CA ALA A 153 18.45 -18.88 -8.12
C ALA A 153 19.56 -19.82 -7.65
N ASP A 154 19.92 -19.73 -6.37
CA ASP A 154 20.86 -20.65 -5.74
C ASP A 154 20.19 -21.33 -4.54
N GLY A 155 20.49 -22.62 -4.39
CA GLY A 155 19.76 -23.53 -3.53
C GLY A 155 20.25 -24.97 -3.61
N LYS A 156 19.68 -25.83 -2.76
CA LYS A 156 19.96 -27.27 -2.71
C LYS A 156 19.11 -28.03 -3.72
N PHE A 157 19.38 -27.80 -5.01
CA PHE A 157 18.66 -28.48 -6.09
C PHE A 157 19.08 -29.95 -6.27
N ASP A 158 20.23 -30.34 -5.71
CA ASP A 158 20.81 -31.69 -5.86
C ASP A 158 20.29 -32.74 -4.86
N ARG A 159 19.11 -32.54 -4.26
CA ARG A 159 18.52 -33.57 -3.40
C ARG A 159 17.86 -34.64 -4.25
N LYS A 160 18.40 -35.86 -4.21
CA LYS A 160 17.76 -37.08 -4.74
C LYS A 160 17.18 -37.90 -3.59
#